data_AF-A0A3A9VN31-F1
#
_entry.id   AF-A0A3A9VN31-F1
#
_cell.length_a   1.000
_cell.length_b   1.000
_cell.length_c   1.000
_cell.angle_alpha   90.00
_cell.angle_beta   90.00
_cell.angle_gamma   90.00
#
_symmetry.space_group_name_H-M   'P 1'
#
loop_
_entity.id
_entity.type
_entity.pdbx_description
1 polymer ?
#
loop_
_entity_poly.entity_id
_entity_poly.type
_entity_poly.pdbx_seq_one_letter_code
_entity_poly.pdbx_strand_id
1 'polypeptide(L)'
;MKRKLSIFIFLLALSITSVIAQSNPKADGSLAKVPDTGCTGQDTYDQGVKIVPNANSWTDSYQANDLCFCKSSFDHGVGNFKITINGQGRNIKDICDELKKHPKFRNIRNGDPRYNTIQCGNEPGHGDAITIQGKRIKDEKVCPGRVDQGSKGCKCKGPGYDMAWLRTRARFGGNGGGNNGGGNNSGGSVTFKGQSINKYLSTNMNFNSGSAGNQQKFSVQSAGNGTVSIKASNGKYVSSENGNKRMTANRNAVGAWEKFTLVSQGGDVYAIRGNNGKYVSHENGNGAANCNRGAIGAWEKFVIKGLSSSRIATSKSGDLLSTNISVYPNPSTLSNVNLQIDTQNKVSSTLEIMDLNGRSIAKKDLGILRSGANTISLNEFSNVVGSAGLYLVKVKVGNKTVVKQMILK
;
A
#
# COMPACT_ATOMS: atom_id res chain seq x y z
N MET A 1 56.00 75.96 4.38
CA MET A 1 57.38 75.47 4.61
C MET A 1 57.35 73.96 4.86
N LYS A 2 58.26 73.21 4.22
CA LYS A 2 58.77 71.86 4.58
C LYS A 2 57.76 70.68 4.45
N ARG A 3 57.89 69.83 3.42
CA ARG A 3 58.80 68.66 3.22
C ARG A 3 58.11 67.36 3.67
N LYS A 4 57.75 66.48 2.71
CA LYS A 4 58.41 65.20 2.35
C LYS A 4 58.34 64.14 3.46
N LEU A 5 57.85 62.92 3.18
CA LEU A 5 58.68 61.77 2.71
C LEU A 5 57.98 60.38 2.85
N SER A 6 58.12 59.55 1.81
CA SER A 6 58.14 58.06 1.70
C SER A 6 56.94 57.19 2.14
N ILE A 7 56.25 56.47 1.23
CA ILE A 7 56.55 55.18 0.53
C ILE A 7 56.62 53.95 1.46
N PHE A 8 55.66 53.01 1.37
CA PHE A 8 55.85 51.57 0.97
C PHE A 8 54.57 50.71 1.13
N ILE A 9 54.09 50.17 -0.02
CA ILE A 9 53.52 48.84 -0.37
C ILE A 9 53.00 47.91 0.76
N PHE A 10 51.76 47.38 0.63
CA PHE A 10 51.45 45.93 0.49
C PHE A 10 49.94 45.64 0.29
N LEU A 11 49.64 44.68 -0.60
CA LEU A 11 48.32 44.10 -0.93
C LEU A 11 47.56 43.55 0.29
N LEU A 12 46.21 43.56 0.29
CA LEU A 12 45.36 42.35 0.17
C LEU A 12 43.83 42.63 0.21
N ALA A 13 43.13 41.92 -0.68
CA ALA A 13 41.75 41.41 -0.62
C ALA A 13 40.55 42.35 -0.37
N LEU A 14 39.78 42.57 -1.45
CA LEU A 14 38.38 42.95 -1.43
C LEU A 14 37.50 41.80 -0.88
N SER A 15 36.67 42.07 0.12
CA SER A 15 35.42 41.34 0.34
C SER A 15 34.28 42.34 0.56
N ILE A 16 33.45 42.51 -0.47
CA ILE A 16 32.22 43.30 -0.42
C ILE A 16 31.13 42.41 0.16
N THR A 17 30.63 42.73 1.35
CA THR A 17 29.33 42.23 1.82
C THR A 17 28.34 43.38 1.81
N SER A 18 27.50 43.39 0.78
CA SER A 18 26.32 44.26 0.68
C SER A 18 25.23 43.74 1.62
N VAL A 19 24.81 44.59 2.55
CA VAL A 19 23.61 44.40 3.38
C VAL A 19 22.40 44.71 2.51
N ILE A 20 21.55 43.71 2.25
CA ILE A 20 20.18 43.92 1.76
C ILE A 20 19.24 43.37 2.81
N ALA A 21 18.40 44.28 3.33
CA ALA A 21 17.33 43.99 4.26
C ALA A 21 16.34 42.96 3.66
N GLN A 22 16.23 41.81 4.32
CA GLN A 22 15.14 40.86 4.07
C GLN A 22 13.87 41.39 4.74
N SER A 23 12.89 41.78 3.93
CA SER A 23 11.49 41.80 4.32
C SER A 23 11.05 40.37 4.63
N ASN A 24 10.78 40.10 5.91
CA ASN A 24 10.15 38.86 6.39
C ASN A 24 8.84 38.57 5.65
N PRO A 25 8.69 37.46 4.92
CA PRO A 25 7.37 36.88 4.73
C PRO A 25 7.00 36.15 6.01
N LYS A 26 5.94 36.61 6.68
CA LYS A 26 5.26 35.83 7.71
C LYS A 26 4.95 34.45 7.12
N ALA A 27 5.57 33.42 7.69
CA ALA A 27 5.19 32.04 7.44
C ALA A 27 3.75 31.86 7.96
N ASP A 28 2.78 31.90 7.04
CA ASP A 28 1.51 31.21 7.26
C ASP A 28 1.86 29.74 7.51
N GLY A 29 1.48 29.24 8.69
CA GLY A 29 1.66 27.86 9.12
C GLY A 29 0.85 26.84 8.32
N SER A 30 0.71 27.02 7.01
CA SER A 30 0.20 26.00 6.11
C SER A 30 1.27 24.92 6.00
N LEU A 31 1.05 23.79 6.68
CA LEU A 31 1.74 22.53 6.41
C LEU A 31 1.77 22.35 4.88
N ALA A 32 2.97 22.11 4.34
CA ALA A 32 3.17 22.00 2.90
C ALA A 32 2.20 20.96 2.31
N LYS A 33 1.24 21.44 1.50
CA LYS A 33 0.23 20.58 0.86
C LYS A 33 0.95 19.52 0.03
N VAL A 34 0.57 18.25 0.17
CA VAL A 34 0.95 17.20 -0.79
C VAL A 34 0.74 17.71 -2.23
N PRO A 35 1.77 17.69 -3.09
CA PRO A 35 1.64 18.14 -4.47
C PRO A 35 0.59 17.32 -5.23
N ASP A 36 -0.24 18.00 -6.01
CA ASP A 36 -1.13 17.32 -6.94
C ASP A 36 -0.34 16.56 -8.02
N THR A 37 -0.94 15.48 -8.50
CA THR A 37 -0.40 14.65 -9.59
C THR A 37 -1.32 14.72 -10.80
N GLY A 38 -0.83 14.36 -11.99
CA GLY A 38 -1.65 14.34 -13.21
C GLY A 38 -2.07 15.72 -13.74
N CYS A 39 -1.59 16.80 -13.13
CA CYS A 39 -1.74 18.15 -13.66
C CYS A 39 -1.02 18.28 -15.01
N THR A 40 -1.76 18.69 -16.04
CA THR A 40 -1.18 18.93 -17.38
C THR A 40 -0.81 20.39 -17.58
N GLY A 41 -1.38 21.30 -16.79
CA GLY A 41 -1.29 22.76 -16.99
C GLY A 41 -2.02 23.26 -18.24
N GLN A 42 -2.64 22.36 -19.00
CA GLN A 42 -3.37 22.64 -20.23
C GLN A 42 -4.85 22.83 -19.93
N ASP A 43 -5.48 23.75 -20.66
CA ASP A 43 -6.91 23.94 -20.59
C ASP A 43 -7.65 22.67 -21.01
N THR A 44 -8.68 22.30 -20.26
CA THR A 44 -9.55 21.17 -20.61
C THR A 44 -10.74 21.64 -21.42
N TYR A 45 -11.03 20.90 -22.49
CA TYR A 45 -12.12 21.17 -23.43
C TYR A 45 -13.05 19.95 -23.50
N ASP A 46 -14.33 20.20 -23.77
CA ASP A 46 -15.31 19.18 -24.17
C ASP A 46 -15.98 19.62 -25.46
N GLN A 47 -15.98 18.74 -26.47
CA GLN A 47 -16.52 19.02 -27.80
C GLN A 47 -16.04 20.37 -28.40
N GLY A 48 -14.80 20.77 -28.13
CA GLY A 48 -14.20 22.03 -28.61
C GLY A 48 -14.50 23.26 -27.75
N VAL A 49 -15.31 23.15 -26.71
CA VAL A 49 -15.63 24.24 -25.78
C VAL A 49 -14.76 24.14 -24.53
N LYS A 50 -14.12 25.25 -24.15
CA LYS A 50 -13.30 25.33 -22.93
C LYS A 50 -14.18 25.19 -21.71
N ILE A 51 -13.81 24.28 -20.81
CA ILE A 51 -14.53 24.08 -19.55
C ILE A 51 -14.22 25.22 -18.58
N VAL A 52 -15.23 25.79 -17.93
CA VAL A 52 -15.07 26.81 -16.89
C VAL A 52 -15.69 26.30 -15.60
N PRO A 53 -14.91 25.59 -14.76
CA PRO A 53 -15.41 25.06 -13.49
C PRO A 53 -15.78 26.17 -12.52
N ASN A 54 -16.91 26.03 -11.84
CA ASN A 54 -17.29 26.92 -10.75
C ASN A 54 -16.87 26.29 -9.41
N ALA A 55 -15.76 26.77 -8.83
CA ALA A 55 -15.20 26.23 -7.59
C ALA A 55 -16.12 26.33 -6.36
N ASN A 56 -17.25 27.03 -6.43
CA ASN A 56 -18.21 27.08 -5.32
C ASN A 56 -19.30 26.01 -5.44
N SER A 57 -19.78 25.71 -6.65
CA SER A 57 -20.84 24.73 -6.88
C SER A 57 -20.34 23.37 -7.34
N TRP A 58 -19.13 23.27 -7.89
CA TRP A 58 -18.51 22.04 -8.40
C TRP A 58 -17.47 21.47 -7.43
N THR A 59 -17.65 21.69 -6.12
CA THR A 59 -16.72 21.13 -5.13
C THR A 59 -17.42 20.03 -4.38
N ASP A 60 -16.89 18.82 -4.49
CA ASP A 60 -17.34 17.64 -3.76
C ASP A 60 -16.32 17.17 -2.73
N SER A 61 -15.06 17.54 -2.90
CA SER A 61 -14.02 17.27 -1.92
C SER A 61 -12.94 18.35 -1.91
N TYR A 62 -12.13 18.32 -0.86
CA TYR A 62 -11.02 19.23 -0.70
C TYR A 62 -9.85 18.53 -0.02
N GLN A 63 -8.66 19.08 -0.25
CA GLN A 63 -7.46 18.64 0.44
C GLN A 63 -7.24 19.47 1.70
N ALA A 64 -7.04 18.78 2.82
CA ALA A 64 -6.56 19.39 4.05
C ALA A 64 -5.64 18.41 4.79
N ASN A 65 -4.58 18.91 5.43
CA ASN A 65 -3.67 18.11 6.25
C ASN A 65 -3.20 16.82 5.55
N ASP A 66 -2.86 16.95 4.27
CA ASP A 66 -2.35 15.89 3.38
C ASP A 66 -3.34 14.76 3.04
N LEU A 67 -4.63 14.98 3.28
CA LEU A 67 -5.70 14.01 3.04
C LEU A 67 -6.85 14.63 2.25
N CYS A 68 -7.61 13.77 1.57
CA CYS A 68 -8.88 14.16 0.96
C CYS A 68 -10.03 14.08 1.99
N PHE A 69 -10.86 15.11 2.01
CA PHE A 69 -12.07 15.16 2.82
C PHE A 69 -13.27 15.57 1.98
N CYS A 70 -14.43 15.02 2.32
CA CYS A 70 -15.67 15.28 1.59
C CYS A 70 -16.27 16.64 1.94
N LYS A 71 -16.82 17.32 0.94
CA LYS A 71 -17.64 18.53 1.02
C LYS A 71 -18.68 18.50 -0.11
N SER A 72 -19.53 17.48 -0.14
CA SER A 72 -20.52 17.27 -1.19
C SER A 72 -21.95 17.28 -0.62
N SER A 73 -22.90 17.73 -1.43
CA SER A 73 -24.35 17.51 -1.23
C SER A 73 -24.76 16.07 -1.48
N PHE A 74 -23.88 15.26 -2.09
CA PHE A 74 -24.17 13.97 -2.70
C PHE A 74 -25.28 14.06 -3.77
N ASP A 75 -25.40 15.21 -4.41
CA ASP A 75 -26.13 15.37 -5.65
C ASP A 75 -25.60 14.40 -6.71
N HIS A 76 -26.42 14.14 -7.73
CA HIS A 76 -26.10 13.20 -8.80
C HIS A 76 -25.80 11.75 -8.35
N GLY A 77 -26.15 11.39 -7.11
CA GLY A 77 -26.08 10.01 -6.62
C GLY A 77 -24.67 9.54 -6.23
N VAL A 78 -23.69 10.45 -6.15
CA VAL A 78 -22.28 10.10 -5.85
C VAL A 78 -22.11 9.43 -4.47
N GLY A 79 -23.03 9.68 -3.54
CA GLY A 79 -23.05 9.04 -2.23
C GLY A 79 -23.27 7.52 -2.26
N ASN A 80 -23.87 6.98 -3.33
CA ASN A 80 -24.21 5.57 -3.48
C ASN A 80 -23.06 4.73 -4.08
N PHE A 81 -22.01 5.37 -4.59
CA PHE A 81 -20.82 4.64 -5.03
C PHE A 81 -20.21 3.86 -3.88
N LYS A 82 -19.67 2.69 -4.20
CA LYS A 82 -19.10 1.77 -3.23
C LYS A 82 -17.59 1.70 -3.38
N ILE A 83 -16.90 1.96 -2.29
CA ILE A 83 -15.45 1.70 -2.16
C ILE A 83 -15.28 0.45 -1.32
N THR A 84 -14.45 -0.48 -1.80
CA THR A 84 -14.14 -1.69 -1.04
C THR A 84 -13.26 -1.36 0.17
N ILE A 85 -13.83 -1.51 1.38
CA ILE A 85 -13.11 -1.43 2.66
C ILE A 85 -13.29 -2.78 3.36
N ASN A 86 -12.17 -3.43 3.69
CA ASN A 86 -12.15 -4.76 4.31
C ASN A 86 -12.97 -5.81 3.51
N GLY A 87 -12.85 -5.80 2.18
CA GLY A 87 -13.56 -6.75 1.30
C GLY A 87 -15.06 -6.50 1.13
N GLN A 88 -15.61 -5.48 1.79
CA GLN A 88 -17.02 -5.11 1.70
C GLN A 88 -17.17 -3.77 0.98
N GLY A 89 -18.14 -3.65 0.07
CA GLY A 89 -18.47 -2.39 -0.57
C GLY A 89 -19.12 -1.43 0.43
N ARG A 90 -18.51 -0.27 0.67
CA ARG A 90 -19.00 0.76 1.59
C ARG A 90 -19.42 2.00 0.82
N ASN A 91 -20.60 2.53 1.14
CA ASN A 91 -21.15 3.71 0.50
C ASN A 91 -20.27 4.93 0.81
N ILE A 92 -20.08 5.81 -0.16
CA ILE A 92 -19.26 7.01 0.02
C ILE A 92 -19.84 7.92 1.09
N LYS A 93 -21.17 8.03 1.21
CA LYS A 93 -21.81 8.79 2.30
C LYS A 93 -21.31 8.33 3.68
N ASP A 94 -21.22 7.02 3.88
CA ASP A 94 -20.71 6.48 5.14
C ASP A 94 -19.24 6.84 5.38
N ILE A 95 -18.43 6.75 4.33
CA ILE A 95 -17.00 7.06 4.38
C ILE A 95 -16.80 8.53 4.75
N CYS A 96 -17.51 9.43 4.09
CA CYS A 96 -17.47 10.87 4.36
C CYS A 96 -17.91 11.20 5.79
N ASP A 97 -18.97 10.57 6.28
CA ASP A 97 -19.42 10.75 7.67
C ASP A 97 -18.39 10.22 8.68
N GLU A 98 -17.63 9.18 8.33
CA GLU A 98 -16.56 8.69 9.20
C GLU A 98 -15.32 9.58 9.15
N LEU A 99 -14.92 10.08 7.98
CA LEU A 99 -13.77 10.97 7.81
C LEU A 99 -13.88 12.25 8.63
N LYS A 100 -15.10 12.72 8.92
CA LYS A 100 -15.34 13.85 9.86
C LYS A 100 -14.79 13.59 11.28
N LYS A 101 -14.62 12.33 11.66
CA LYS A 101 -14.06 11.91 12.97
C LYS A 101 -12.55 11.68 12.92
N HIS A 102 -11.92 11.90 11.77
CA HIS A 102 -10.49 11.68 11.60
C HIS A 102 -9.68 12.73 12.43
N PRO A 103 -8.58 12.37 13.11
CA PRO A 103 -7.79 13.34 13.89
C PRO A 103 -7.21 14.51 13.08
N LYS A 104 -6.98 14.29 11.78
CA LYS A 104 -6.56 15.32 10.83
C LYS A 104 -7.74 16.02 10.13
N PHE A 105 -8.99 15.69 10.45
CA PHE A 105 -10.14 16.38 9.88
C PHE A 105 -10.14 17.83 10.35
N ARG A 106 -10.44 18.73 9.41
CA ARG A 106 -10.80 20.12 9.68
C ARG A 106 -11.70 20.60 8.57
N ASN A 107 -12.60 21.53 8.87
CA ASN A 107 -13.40 22.18 7.83
C ASN A 107 -12.52 22.87 6.78
N ILE A 108 -13.03 22.91 5.56
CA ILE A 108 -12.42 23.62 4.43
C ILE A 108 -12.24 25.12 4.76
N ARG A 109 -11.11 25.68 4.31
CA ARG A 109 -10.73 27.09 4.45
C ARG A 109 -10.56 27.73 3.08
N ASN A 110 -10.47 29.06 3.07
CA ASN A 110 -10.12 29.78 1.85
C ASN A 110 -8.71 29.38 1.41
N GLY A 111 -8.53 29.13 0.10
CA GLY A 111 -7.27 28.68 -0.48
C GLY A 111 -6.97 27.17 -0.37
N ASP A 112 -7.83 26.36 0.25
CA ASP A 112 -7.68 24.89 0.18
C ASP A 112 -7.93 24.39 -1.25
N PRO A 113 -7.18 23.37 -1.74
CA PRO A 113 -7.45 22.70 -3.02
C PRO A 113 -8.86 22.12 -3.05
N ARG A 114 -9.61 22.40 -4.12
CA ARG A 114 -11.01 21.97 -4.28
C ARG A 114 -11.15 21.10 -5.50
N TYR A 115 -11.88 20.01 -5.37
CA TYR A 115 -12.04 19.04 -6.44
C TYR A 115 -13.51 18.74 -6.70
N ASN A 116 -13.84 18.54 -7.97
CA ASN A 116 -15.18 18.19 -8.44
C ASN A 116 -15.56 16.72 -8.24
N THR A 117 -14.64 15.93 -7.70
CA THR A 117 -14.90 14.52 -7.40
C THR A 117 -14.85 14.33 -5.92
N ILE A 118 -15.54 13.31 -5.43
CA ILE A 118 -15.65 13.08 -3.98
C ILE A 118 -14.35 12.49 -3.41
N GLN A 119 -13.43 11.99 -4.25
CA GLN A 119 -12.08 11.51 -3.91
C GLN A 119 -10.92 12.36 -4.47
N CYS A 120 -11.02 13.68 -4.49
CA CYS A 120 -9.93 14.58 -4.87
C CYS A 120 -9.24 14.24 -6.21
N GLY A 121 -10.01 13.87 -7.23
CA GLY A 121 -9.55 13.55 -8.59
C GLY A 121 -9.19 12.07 -8.82
N ASN A 122 -9.32 11.21 -7.81
CA ASN A 122 -8.85 9.82 -7.88
C ASN A 122 -9.88 8.82 -8.44
N GLU A 123 -11.11 9.24 -8.68
CA GLU A 123 -12.15 8.39 -9.30
C GLU A 123 -11.94 8.26 -10.82
N PRO A 124 -12.19 7.09 -11.42
CA PRO A 124 -12.46 7.04 -12.85
C PRO A 124 -13.73 7.86 -13.11
N GLY A 125 -13.64 8.88 -13.96
CA GLY A 125 -14.70 9.87 -14.17
C GLY A 125 -16.11 9.26 -14.26
N HIS A 126 -17.05 9.92 -13.59
CA HIS A 126 -18.39 9.39 -13.35
C HIS A 126 -19.17 9.11 -14.65
N GLY A 127 -19.97 8.05 -14.59
CA GLY A 127 -20.77 7.51 -15.69
C GLY A 127 -22.06 8.27 -15.98
N ASP A 128 -22.36 9.37 -15.29
CA ASP A 128 -23.67 10.03 -15.35
C ASP A 128 -23.59 11.39 -16.04
N ALA A 129 -24.69 11.82 -16.69
CA ALA A 129 -24.73 12.97 -17.60
C ALA A 129 -25.76 14.01 -17.16
N ILE A 130 -25.45 15.29 -17.35
CA ILE A 130 -26.44 16.36 -17.48
C ILE A 130 -26.79 16.57 -18.97
N THR A 131 -27.88 17.29 -19.27
CA THR A 131 -28.30 17.66 -20.64
C THR A 131 -28.37 19.18 -20.75
N ILE A 132 -27.74 19.75 -21.78
CA ILE A 132 -27.81 21.18 -22.12
C ILE A 132 -28.16 21.30 -23.63
N GLN A 133 -29.18 22.09 -23.97
CA GLN A 133 -29.70 22.27 -25.34
C GLN A 133 -30.17 20.97 -26.04
N GLY A 134 -30.74 20.04 -25.27
CA GLY A 134 -31.16 18.73 -25.79
C GLY A 134 -30.00 17.76 -26.06
N LYS A 135 -28.76 18.11 -25.70
CA LYS A 135 -27.57 17.26 -25.84
C LYS A 135 -26.89 17.04 -24.49
N ARG A 136 -26.59 15.77 -24.17
CA ARG A 136 -26.02 15.34 -22.88
C ARG A 136 -24.57 15.86 -22.69
N ILE A 137 -24.31 16.68 -21.68
CA ILE A 137 -22.97 17.10 -21.21
C ILE A 137 -22.84 16.87 -19.69
N LYS A 138 -21.76 16.20 -19.27
CA LYS A 138 -21.53 15.71 -17.91
C LYS A 138 -20.45 16.55 -17.21
N ASP A 139 -20.78 17.26 -16.14
CA ASP A 139 -19.89 18.14 -15.35
C ASP A 139 -18.74 17.41 -14.65
N GLU A 140 -18.99 16.24 -14.06
CA GLU A 140 -17.96 15.46 -13.35
C GLU A 140 -17.00 14.69 -14.28
N LYS A 141 -17.40 14.48 -15.55
CA LYS A 141 -16.56 13.81 -16.58
C LYS A 141 -15.55 14.77 -17.21
N VAL A 142 -15.92 16.03 -17.36
CA VAL A 142 -15.11 17.02 -18.07
C VAL A 142 -14.03 17.62 -17.18
N CYS A 143 -14.29 17.75 -15.87
CA CYS A 143 -13.33 18.33 -14.94
C CYS A 143 -13.30 17.63 -13.56
N PRO A 144 -12.80 16.39 -13.45
CA PRO A 144 -12.80 15.66 -12.18
C PRO A 144 -11.80 16.22 -11.14
N GLY A 145 -10.82 17.00 -11.59
CA GLY A 145 -9.72 17.51 -10.79
C GLY A 145 -9.99 18.82 -10.07
N ARG A 146 -8.96 19.67 -9.98
CA ARG A 146 -8.94 20.94 -9.28
C ARG A 146 -9.85 21.98 -9.95
N VAL A 147 -10.94 22.36 -9.28
CA VAL A 147 -11.89 23.37 -9.80
C VAL A 147 -11.48 24.79 -9.45
N ASP A 148 -10.67 24.98 -8.41
CA ASP A 148 -10.12 26.27 -8.03
C ASP A 148 -9.02 26.79 -8.97
N GLN A 149 -8.55 25.95 -9.90
CA GLN A 149 -7.57 26.31 -10.94
C GLN A 149 -8.21 26.46 -12.32
N GLY A 150 -9.54 26.47 -12.41
CA GLY A 150 -10.27 26.52 -13.66
C GLY A 150 -10.00 25.32 -14.57
N SER A 151 -10.10 25.52 -15.89
CA SER A 151 -9.86 24.51 -16.94
C SER A 151 -8.54 23.75 -16.83
N LYS A 152 -7.49 24.37 -16.27
CA LYS A 152 -6.15 23.79 -16.16
C LYS A 152 -6.04 22.77 -15.03
N GLY A 153 -6.89 22.91 -14.02
CA GLY A 153 -6.90 22.03 -12.86
C GLY A 153 -7.66 20.72 -13.07
N CYS A 154 -8.47 20.63 -14.13
CA CYS A 154 -9.38 19.52 -14.38
C CYS A 154 -8.75 18.12 -14.42
N LYS A 155 -7.44 18.01 -14.71
CA LYS A 155 -6.71 16.73 -14.70
C LYS A 155 -5.87 16.51 -13.44
N CYS A 156 -5.73 17.52 -12.58
CA CYS A 156 -5.02 17.42 -11.31
C CYS A 156 -5.73 16.49 -10.33
N LYS A 157 -4.95 15.67 -9.64
CA LYS A 157 -5.39 14.71 -8.64
C LYS A 157 -4.66 14.99 -7.34
N GLY A 158 -5.43 15.20 -6.29
CA GLY A 158 -4.97 15.36 -4.92
C GLY A 158 -4.75 14.02 -4.21
N PRO A 159 -4.46 14.08 -2.90
CA PRO A 159 -4.32 12.87 -2.09
C PRO A 159 -5.63 12.08 -2.02
N GLY A 160 -5.55 10.81 -1.63
CA GLY A 160 -6.74 10.00 -1.37
C GLY A 160 -7.27 10.15 0.06
N TYR A 161 -8.31 9.40 0.39
CA TYR A 161 -8.72 9.20 1.77
C TYR A 161 -7.64 8.46 2.56
N ASP A 162 -7.62 8.63 3.89
CA ASP A 162 -6.84 7.75 4.77
C ASP A 162 -7.50 6.36 4.86
N MET A 163 -7.24 5.55 3.83
CA MET A 163 -7.78 4.20 3.74
C MET A 163 -7.18 3.25 4.77
N ALA A 164 -6.04 3.59 5.38
CA ALA A 164 -5.50 2.82 6.49
C ALA A 164 -6.34 3.06 7.75
N TRP A 165 -6.63 4.33 8.06
CA TRP A 165 -7.51 4.72 9.16
C TRP A 165 -8.94 4.21 8.97
N LEU A 166 -9.54 4.38 7.80
CA LEU A 166 -10.91 3.91 7.50
C LEU A 166 -11.08 2.40 7.70
N ARG A 167 -10.08 1.60 7.31
CA ARG A 167 -10.11 0.14 7.51
C ARG A 167 -10.13 -0.29 8.97
N THR A 168 -9.72 0.60 9.89
CA THR A 168 -9.79 0.33 11.34
C THR A 168 -11.15 0.66 11.97
N ARG A 169 -12.10 1.21 11.22
CA ARG A 169 -13.35 1.73 11.79
C ARG A 169 -14.36 0.61 12.00
N ALA A 170 -14.98 0.58 13.19
CA ALA A 170 -15.98 -0.40 13.58
C ALA A 170 -17.11 -0.51 12.55
N ARG A 171 -17.62 0.63 12.08
CA ARG A 171 -18.65 0.69 11.05
C ARG A 171 -18.24 0.07 9.70
N PHE A 172 -16.96 -0.10 9.44
CA PHE A 172 -16.42 -0.73 8.24
C PHE A 172 -15.85 -2.13 8.51
N GLY A 173 -16.21 -2.74 9.64
CA GLY A 173 -15.74 -4.08 10.04
C GLY A 173 -14.29 -4.09 10.54
N GLY A 174 -13.74 -2.93 10.92
CA GLY A 174 -12.44 -2.82 11.58
C GLY A 174 -12.58 -2.78 13.10
N ASN A 175 -11.66 -3.39 13.85
CA ASN A 175 -11.71 -3.43 15.33
C ASN A 175 -11.33 -2.11 16.02
N GLY A 176 -11.99 -1.00 15.69
CA GLY A 176 -11.97 0.20 16.51
C GLY A 176 -10.61 0.93 16.61
N GLY A 177 -9.97 1.29 15.50
CA GLY A 177 -8.85 2.26 15.51
C GLY A 177 -9.31 3.73 15.45
N GLY A 178 -9.93 4.22 16.53
CA GLY A 178 -10.22 5.64 16.68
C GLY A 178 -9.26 6.17 17.73
N ASN A 179 -8.37 7.07 17.35
CA ASN A 179 -7.53 7.77 18.31
C ASN A 179 -8.44 8.71 19.12
N ASN A 180 -9.03 8.19 20.19
CA ASN A 180 -9.51 8.98 21.31
C ASN A 180 -8.70 8.50 22.51
N GLY A 181 -8.06 9.44 23.20
CA GLY A 181 -7.43 9.18 24.49
C GLY A 181 -8.44 8.54 25.44
N GLY A 182 -7.96 7.60 26.25
CA GLY A 182 -8.77 6.89 27.24
C GLY A 182 -8.67 5.37 27.07
N GLY A 183 -8.07 4.71 28.06
CA GLY A 183 -7.79 3.28 28.04
C GLY A 183 -9.02 2.37 28.11
N ASN A 184 -8.92 1.17 27.53
CA ASN A 184 -8.94 -0.11 28.24
C ASN A 184 -8.90 -1.30 27.26
N ASN A 185 -8.31 -2.40 27.75
CA ASN A 185 -8.00 -3.64 27.02
C ASN A 185 -9.18 -4.27 26.27
N SER A 186 -8.94 -4.72 25.03
CA SER A 186 -9.68 -5.84 24.41
C SER A 186 -8.86 -6.51 23.30
N GLY A 187 -8.22 -7.62 23.69
CA GLY A 187 -8.06 -8.87 22.93
C GLY A 187 -7.36 -8.81 21.56
N GLY A 188 -6.09 -9.21 21.53
CA GLY A 188 -5.49 -9.68 20.28
C GLY A 188 -6.24 -10.90 19.70
N SER A 189 -6.27 -11.06 18.38
CA SER A 189 -6.89 -12.22 17.71
C SER A 189 -5.87 -13.26 17.24
N VAL A 190 -4.58 -12.97 17.35
CA VAL A 190 -3.50 -13.84 16.87
C VAL A 190 -3.14 -14.86 17.93
N THR A 191 -2.97 -16.11 17.51
CA THR A 191 -2.50 -17.20 18.37
C THR A 191 -1.22 -17.77 17.80
N PHE A 192 -0.30 -18.17 18.68
CA PHE A 192 0.94 -18.85 18.31
C PHE A 192 0.91 -20.23 18.96
N LYS A 193 1.01 -21.28 18.16
CA LYS A 193 0.98 -22.67 18.64
C LYS A 193 2.25 -23.39 18.23
N GLY A 194 2.99 -23.96 19.17
CA GLY A 194 4.17 -24.77 18.86
C GLY A 194 3.73 -25.98 18.04
N GLN A 195 4.28 -26.12 16.82
CA GLN A 195 3.78 -27.10 15.85
C GLN A 195 3.93 -28.54 16.37
N SER A 196 5.08 -28.87 16.96
CA SER A 196 5.41 -30.23 17.41
C SER A 196 4.74 -30.63 18.74
N ILE A 197 4.35 -29.66 19.57
CA ILE A 197 3.81 -29.91 20.91
C ILE A 197 2.32 -29.59 21.04
N ASN A 198 1.72 -28.98 20.02
CA ASN A 198 0.30 -28.62 20.00
C ASN A 198 -0.14 -27.74 21.19
N LYS A 199 0.77 -26.94 21.75
CA LYS A 199 0.50 -26.00 22.86
C LYS A 199 0.57 -24.56 22.39
N TYR A 200 -0.26 -23.70 22.96
CA TYR A 200 -0.30 -22.27 22.68
C TYR A 200 0.65 -21.48 23.58
N LEU A 201 1.27 -20.46 22.99
CA LEU A 201 2.03 -19.42 23.68
C LEU A 201 1.12 -18.65 24.63
N SER A 202 1.57 -18.41 25.86
CA SER A 202 0.90 -17.57 26.86
C SER A 202 1.58 -16.21 27.03
N THR A 203 0.94 -15.26 27.71
CA THR A 203 1.51 -13.95 28.09
C THR A 203 2.84 -14.06 28.84
N ASN A 204 3.09 -15.18 29.53
CA ASN A 204 4.34 -15.44 30.26
C ASN A 204 5.43 -16.09 29.37
N MET A 205 5.21 -16.12 28.05
CA MET A 205 6.10 -16.70 27.05
C MET A 205 6.27 -18.22 27.11
N ASN A 206 5.43 -18.91 27.88
CA ASN A 206 5.41 -20.39 27.96
C ASN A 206 4.45 -20.98 26.92
N PHE A 207 4.85 -22.08 26.27
CA PHE A 207 4.01 -22.90 25.39
C PHE A 207 3.42 -24.09 26.13
N ASN A 208 2.45 -23.85 27.01
CA ASN A 208 1.88 -24.88 27.90
C ASN A 208 0.36 -25.07 27.80
N SER A 209 -0.36 -24.15 27.13
CA SER A 209 -1.83 -24.21 27.07
C SER A 209 -2.33 -25.11 25.94
N GLY A 210 -3.34 -25.95 26.20
CA GLY A 210 -4.05 -26.71 25.17
C GLY A 210 -5.09 -25.91 24.38
N SER A 211 -5.50 -24.74 24.88
CA SER A 211 -6.58 -23.92 24.32
C SER A 211 -6.19 -22.45 24.15
N ALA A 212 -6.87 -21.76 23.23
CA ALA A 212 -6.63 -20.36 22.89
C ALA A 212 -7.49 -19.39 23.72
N GLY A 213 -7.18 -19.28 25.02
CA GLY A 213 -7.81 -18.34 25.95
C GLY A 213 -7.26 -16.91 25.86
N ASN A 214 -7.67 -16.04 26.79
CA ASN A 214 -7.26 -14.62 26.81
C ASN A 214 -5.74 -14.42 26.93
N GLN A 215 -5.05 -15.31 27.64
CA GLN A 215 -3.58 -15.25 27.78
C GLN A 215 -2.85 -15.76 26.53
N GLN A 216 -3.54 -16.45 25.62
CA GLN A 216 -2.98 -17.01 24.39
C GLN A 216 -3.24 -16.12 23.16
N LYS A 217 -3.84 -14.96 23.39
CA LYS A 217 -4.27 -14.00 22.39
C LYS A 217 -3.31 -12.82 22.32
N PHE A 218 -2.81 -12.56 21.12
CA PHE A 218 -1.80 -11.56 20.82
C PHE A 218 -2.26 -10.65 19.69
N SER A 219 -1.73 -9.42 19.67
CA SER A 219 -1.86 -8.51 18.54
C SER A 219 -0.52 -8.48 17.81
N VAL A 220 -0.55 -8.74 16.50
CA VAL A 220 0.65 -8.63 15.64
C VAL A 220 0.48 -7.44 14.72
N GLN A 221 1.48 -6.57 14.66
CA GLN A 221 1.46 -5.35 13.87
C GLN A 221 2.80 -5.14 13.18
N SER A 222 2.79 -4.58 11.97
CA SER A 222 4.03 -4.17 11.30
C SER A 222 4.83 -3.21 12.17
N ALA A 223 6.13 -3.45 12.29
CA ALA A 223 7.11 -2.59 12.96
C ALA A 223 8.13 -1.98 11.96
N GLY A 224 7.79 -2.02 10.67
CA GLY A 224 8.61 -1.54 9.55
C GLY A 224 9.68 -2.54 9.09
N ASN A 225 10.24 -2.32 7.89
CA ASN A 225 11.35 -3.10 7.33
C ASN A 225 11.13 -4.62 7.30
N GLY A 226 9.89 -5.06 7.02
CA GLY A 226 9.54 -6.49 7.03
C GLY A 226 9.54 -7.14 8.42
N THR A 227 9.57 -6.34 9.49
CA THR A 227 9.44 -6.81 10.86
C THR A 227 8.05 -6.55 11.42
N VAL A 228 7.69 -7.29 12.45
CA VAL A 228 6.47 -7.17 13.23
C VAL A 228 6.80 -6.97 14.70
N SER A 229 5.90 -6.32 15.41
CA SER A 229 5.83 -6.33 16.86
C SER A 229 4.68 -7.21 17.32
N ILE A 230 4.88 -7.88 18.45
CA ILE A 230 3.90 -8.79 19.04
C ILE A 230 3.52 -8.21 20.40
N LYS A 231 2.24 -7.89 20.60
CA LYS A 231 1.70 -7.34 21.85
C LYS A 231 0.84 -8.41 22.53
N ALA A 232 1.17 -8.74 23.77
CA ALA A 232 0.44 -9.71 24.57
C ALA A 232 -0.81 -9.09 25.19
N SER A 233 -1.73 -9.92 25.70
CA SER A 233 -2.99 -9.44 26.28
C SER A 233 -2.84 -8.62 27.57
N ASN A 234 -1.66 -8.64 28.19
CA ASN A 234 -1.30 -7.74 29.29
C ASN A 234 -0.97 -6.30 28.81
N GLY A 235 -1.11 -6.01 27.52
CA GLY A 235 -0.84 -4.70 26.94
C GLY A 235 0.65 -4.40 26.76
N LYS A 236 1.55 -5.36 26.97
CA LYS A 236 3.00 -5.22 26.79
C LYS A 236 3.50 -5.90 25.52
N TYR A 237 4.60 -5.41 24.98
CA TYR A 237 5.27 -5.99 23.82
C TYR A 237 6.20 -7.13 24.24
N VAL A 238 6.23 -8.17 23.41
CA VAL A 238 7.14 -9.30 23.50
C VAL A 238 8.54 -8.85 23.10
N SER A 239 9.53 -9.20 23.91
CA SER A 239 10.95 -8.93 23.69
C SER A 239 11.70 -10.23 23.46
N SER A 240 12.58 -10.25 22.45
CA SER A 240 13.54 -11.33 22.23
C SER A 240 14.59 -11.40 23.33
N GLU A 241 14.70 -10.35 24.15
CA GLU A 241 15.79 -10.13 25.12
C GLU A 241 17.18 -10.29 24.46
N ASN A 242 17.25 -9.99 23.16
CA ASN A 242 18.40 -10.20 22.28
C ASN A 242 18.93 -11.65 22.25
N GLY A 243 18.17 -12.63 22.76
CA GLY A 243 18.61 -14.01 22.94
C GLY A 243 19.53 -14.24 24.14
N ASN A 244 19.78 -13.24 24.98
CA ASN A 244 20.65 -13.34 26.16
C ASN A 244 19.95 -14.04 27.35
N LYS A 245 18.62 -14.11 27.33
CA LYS A 245 17.79 -14.81 28.31
C LYS A 245 16.47 -15.19 27.68
N ARG A 246 15.63 -15.91 28.44
CA ARG A 246 14.28 -16.27 28.00
C ARG A 246 13.46 -15.03 27.65
N MET A 247 12.63 -15.16 26.63
CA MET A 247 11.79 -14.09 26.12
C MET A 247 10.79 -13.61 27.19
N THR A 248 10.45 -12.33 27.15
CA THR A 248 9.47 -11.73 28.07
C THR A 248 8.43 -10.93 27.32
N ALA A 249 7.27 -10.66 27.95
CA ALA A 249 6.27 -9.74 27.44
C ALA A 249 6.02 -8.61 28.45
N ASN A 250 7.01 -7.73 28.60
CA ASN A 250 7.03 -6.69 29.65
C ASN A 250 7.26 -5.26 29.12
N ARG A 251 7.43 -5.09 27.80
CA ARG A 251 7.87 -3.82 27.22
C ARG A 251 6.71 -2.87 26.94
N ASN A 252 6.89 -1.59 27.23
CA ASN A 252 5.86 -0.57 27.01
C ASN A 252 5.87 0.00 25.58
N ALA A 253 6.99 -0.13 24.86
CA ALA A 253 7.18 0.40 23.52
C ALA A 253 7.98 -0.60 22.67
N VAL A 254 7.90 -0.43 21.34
CA VAL A 254 8.64 -1.25 20.37
C VAL A 254 10.03 -0.67 20.16
N GLY A 255 11.05 -1.33 20.70
CA GLY A 255 12.46 -1.07 20.43
C GLY A 255 13.07 -2.11 19.49
N ALA A 256 14.39 -2.29 19.55
CA ALA A 256 15.09 -3.25 18.70
C ALA A 256 14.73 -4.70 19.02
N TRP A 257 14.57 -5.04 20.30
CA TRP A 257 14.33 -6.43 20.75
C TRP A 257 12.87 -6.87 20.61
N GLU A 258 11.95 -5.92 20.38
CA GLU A 258 10.53 -6.18 20.19
C GLU A 258 10.15 -6.35 18.70
N LYS A 259 11.16 -6.36 17.81
CA LYS A 259 11.01 -6.56 16.37
C LYS A 259 11.38 -7.98 15.98
N PHE A 260 10.46 -8.63 15.28
CA PHE A 260 10.59 -9.99 14.80
C PHE A 260 10.32 -10.08 13.31
N THR A 261 10.93 -11.04 12.62
CA THR A 261 10.56 -11.40 11.26
C THR A 261 9.83 -12.73 11.29
N LEU A 262 8.65 -12.80 10.67
CA LEU A 262 7.93 -14.06 10.48
C LEU A 262 8.41 -14.68 9.16
N VAL A 263 9.08 -15.83 9.25
CA VAL A 263 9.62 -16.56 8.11
C VAL A 263 8.66 -17.70 7.78
N SER A 264 7.96 -17.60 6.65
CA SER A 264 7.01 -18.64 6.23
C SER A 264 7.70 -19.99 6.04
N GLN A 265 7.05 -21.05 6.49
CA GLN A 265 7.44 -22.45 6.27
C GLN A 265 6.38 -23.20 5.43
N GLY A 266 5.40 -22.48 4.88
CA GLY A 266 4.25 -23.02 4.16
C GLY A 266 2.96 -23.03 5.00
N GLY A 267 1.83 -22.70 4.37
CA GLY A 267 0.53 -22.62 5.04
C GLY A 267 0.53 -21.61 6.20
N ASP A 268 -0.05 -22.01 7.34
CA ASP A 268 -0.08 -21.22 8.58
C ASP A 268 1.19 -21.42 9.45
N VAL A 269 2.23 -22.08 8.94
CA VAL A 269 3.44 -22.41 9.71
C VAL A 269 4.53 -21.38 9.46
N TYR A 270 5.11 -20.86 10.54
CA TYR A 270 6.17 -19.86 10.50
C TYR A 270 7.27 -20.20 11.49
N ALA A 271 8.50 -19.81 11.14
CA ALA A 271 9.55 -19.57 12.12
C ALA A 271 9.57 -18.08 12.50
N ILE A 272 9.94 -17.77 13.74
CA ILE A 272 10.01 -16.39 14.23
C ILE A 272 11.48 -16.06 14.44
N ARG A 273 12.00 -15.07 13.71
CA ARG A 273 13.39 -14.62 13.80
C ARG A 273 13.47 -13.33 14.61
N GLY A 274 14.34 -13.28 15.61
CA GLY A 274 14.60 -12.07 16.40
C GLY A 274 15.56 -11.11 15.70
N ASN A 275 15.72 -9.93 16.29
CA ASN A 275 16.66 -8.90 15.82
C ASN A 275 18.14 -9.35 15.84
N ASN A 276 18.48 -10.34 16.68
CA ASN A 276 19.81 -10.95 16.77
C ASN A 276 20.09 -11.97 15.65
N GLY A 277 19.14 -12.15 14.72
CA GLY A 277 19.23 -13.07 13.60
C GLY A 277 19.02 -14.54 13.95
N LYS A 278 18.70 -14.86 15.21
CA LYS A 278 18.40 -16.21 15.71
C LYS A 278 16.89 -16.48 15.71
N TYR A 279 16.51 -17.75 15.82
CA TYR A 279 15.13 -18.21 15.82
C TYR A 279 14.59 -18.44 17.23
N VAL A 280 13.30 -18.17 17.39
CA VAL A 280 12.55 -18.47 18.61
C VAL A 280 12.28 -19.97 18.69
N SER A 281 12.57 -20.57 19.84
CA SER A 281 12.27 -21.95 20.18
C SER A 281 11.20 -22.00 21.26
N HIS A 282 10.22 -22.89 21.12
CA HIS A 282 9.26 -23.16 22.21
C HIS A 282 9.83 -24.04 23.33
N GLU A 283 11.11 -24.44 23.26
CA GLU A 283 11.80 -25.23 24.30
C GLU A 283 11.05 -26.52 24.67
N ASN A 284 10.37 -27.14 23.71
CA ASN A 284 9.48 -28.29 23.95
C ASN A 284 8.39 -28.07 25.03
N GLY A 285 8.03 -26.81 25.32
CA GLY A 285 7.12 -26.44 26.41
C GLY A 285 7.78 -26.32 27.80
N ASN A 286 9.10 -26.58 27.90
CA ASN A 286 9.87 -26.52 29.14
C ASN A 286 10.31 -25.08 29.45
N GLY A 287 9.35 -24.31 29.97
CA GLY A 287 9.53 -22.91 30.37
C GLY A 287 9.34 -21.92 29.23
N ALA A 288 9.80 -20.69 29.45
CA ALA A 288 9.57 -19.60 28.51
C ALA A 288 10.42 -19.77 27.26
N ALA A 289 9.85 -19.39 26.12
CA ALA A 289 10.49 -19.43 24.81
C ALA A 289 11.84 -18.70 24.83
N ASN A 290 12.76 -19.15 23.97
CA ASN A 290 14.09 -18.57 23.86
C ASN A 290 14.38 -18.15 22.43
N CYS A 291 15.12 -17.07 22.21
CA CYS A 291 15.43 -16.54 20.87
C CYS A 291 16.93 -16.68 20.56
N ASN A 292 17.44 -17.91 20.57
CA ASN A 292 18.88 -18.19 20.48
C ASN A 292 19.24 -19.29 19.47
N ARG A 293 18.26 -19.86 18.74
CA ARG A 293 18.52 -20.99 17.83
C ARG A 293 19.12 -20.55 16.50
N GLY A 294 20.15 -21.26 16.04
CA GLY A 294 20.85 -20.96 14.80
C GLY A 294 20.17 -21.49 13.53
N ALA A 295 19.27 -22.47 13.65
CA ALA A 295 18.59 -23.12 12.54
C ALA A 295 17.12 -23.40 12.90
N ILE A 296 16.29 -23.62 11.88
CA ILE A 296 14.87 -23.95 12.04
C ILE A 296 14.72 -25.47 12.15
N GLY A 297 14.43 -25.97 13.34
CA GLY A 297 14.07 -27.37 13.60
C GLY A 297 12.60 -27.53 13.97
N ALA A 298 12.27 -28.66 14.60
CA ALA A 298 10.90 -28.96 15.06
C ALA A 298 10.42 -28.02 16.17
N TRP A 299 11.34 -27.38 16.91
CA TRP A 299 11.01 -26.50 18.03
C TRP A 299 10.87 -25.02 17.65
N GLU A 300 11.28 -24.66 16.45
CA GLU A 300 11.28 -23.29 15.93
C GLU A 300 10.09 -23.02 14.98
N LYS A 301 9.18 -23.99 14.87
CA LYS A 301 8.00 -23.92 13.99
C LYS A 301 6.73 -23.68 14.78
N PHE A 302 5.98 -22.68 14.35
CA PHE A 302 4.75 -22.23 15.00
C PHE A 302 3.63 -22.16 14.00
N VAL A 303 2.48 -22.76 14.34
CA VAL A 303 1.23 -22.48 13.64
C VAL A 303 0.73 -21.12 14.16
N ILE A 304 0.68 -20.12 13.28
CA ILE A 304 0.22 -18.78 13.62
C ILE A 304 -1.08 -18.49 12.90
N LYS A 305 -2.17 -18.37 13.67
CA LYS A 305 -3.51 -18.08 13.13
C LYS A 305 -3.96 -16.68 13.49
N GLY A 306 -4.81 -16.09 12.66
CA GLY A 306 -5.34 -14.74 12.86
C GLY A 306 -4.43 -13.62 12.37
N LEU A 307 -3.34 -13.95 11.66
CA LEU A 307 -2.54 -12.97 10.92
C LEU A 307 -3.42 -12.42 9.79
N SER A 308 -3.89 -11.17 9.93
CA SER A 308 -4.56 -10.51 8.82
C SER A 308 -3.55 -10.12 7.76
N SER A 309 -3.76 -10.53 6.51
CA SER A 309 -2.89 -10.26 5.35
C SER A 309 -2.74 -8.76 5.04
N SER A 310 -3.51 -7.89 5.71
CA SER A 310 -3.39 -6.43 5.66
C SER A 310 -2.42 -5.84 6.70
N ARG A 311 -1.70 -6.68 7.48
CA ARG A 311 -0.80 -6.24 8.56
C ARG A 311 0.62 -6.81 8.47
N ILE A 312 0.94 -7.55 7.40
CA ILE A 312 2.29 -7.98 7.03
C ILE A 312 2.56 -7.48 5.61
N ALA A 313 2.62 -6.16 5.44
CA ALA A 313 3.22 -5.58 4.24
C ALA A 313 4.74 -5.61 4.43
N THR A 314 5.33 -6.75 4.10
CA THR A 314 6.77 -6.93 3.91
C THR A 314 7.21 -6.16 2.67
N SER A 315 7.67 -4.93 2.86
CA SER A 315 8.67 -4.34 1.96
C SER A 315 10.06 -4.83 2.38
N LYS A 316 10.39 -6.05 1.98
CA LYS A 316 11.72 -6.41 1.49
C LYS A 316 11.59 -7.56 0.49
N SER A 317 12.02 -7.25 -0.71
CA SER A 317 12.04 -8.07 -1.92
C SER A 317 12.87 -9.35 -1.71
N GLY A 318 12.35 -10.49 -2.13
CA GLY A 318 13.04 -11.78 -2.13
C GLY A 318 12.13 -12.92 -1.66
N ASP A 319 11.60 -13.68 -2.62
CA ASP A 319 10.89 -14.95 -2.46
C ASP A 319 9.61 -15.01 -1.62
N LEU A 320 8.47 -15.06 -2.33
CA LEU A 320 7.42 -16.10 -2.26
C LEU A 320 6.19 -15.62 -3.06
N LEU A 321 6.34 -15.42 -4.37
CA LEU A 321 5.22 -15.28 -5.30
C LEU A 321 4.84 -16.67 -5.81
N SER A 322 3.79 -17.28 -5.27
CA SER A 322 3.14 -18.42 -5.92
C SER A 322 2.35 -17.89 -7.13
N THR A 323 3.05 -17.59 -8.22
CA THR A 323 2.44 -17.32 -9.52
C THR A 323 2.13 -18.66 -10.16
N ASN A 324 0.86 -19.06 -10.18
CA ASN A 324 0.44 -20.19 -11.00
C ASN A 324 0.30 -19.67 -12.43
N ILE A 325 1.09 -20.27 -13.33
CA ILE A 325 1.07 -19.94 -14.77
C ILE A 325 0.81 -21.24 -15.50
N SER A 326 -0.17 -21.27 -16.39
CA SER A 326 -0.52 -22.43 -17.20
C SER A 326 -0.88 -22.02 -18.63
N VAL A 327 -0.51 -22.86 -19.60
CA VAL A 327 -0.94 -22.74 -20.99
C VAL A 327 -2.01 -23.80 -21.21
N TYR A 328 -3.20 -23.42 -21.64
CA TYR A 328 -4.33 -24.33 -21.78
C TYR A 328 -5.29 -23.90 -22.90
N PRO A 329 -5.97 -24.88 -23.54
CA PRO A 329 -5.59 -26.29 -23.57
C PRO A 329 -4.19 -26.46 -24.18
N ASN A 330 -3.48 -27.49 -23.74
CA ASN A 330 -2.15 -27.84 -24.23
C ASN A 330 -2.01 -29.36 -24.18
N PRO A 331 -1.89 -30.06 -25.32
CA PRO A 331 -1.75 -29.55 -26.70
C PRO A 331 -3.01 -28.90 -27.28
N SER A 332 -2.86 -28.04 -28.30
CA SER A 332 -3.99 -27.42 -29.01
C SER A 332 -3.66 -26.93 -30.43
N THR A 333 -4.62 -26.35 -31.14
CA THR A 333 -4.35 -25.51 -32.33
C THR A 333 -4.15 -24.05 -31.90
N LEU A 334 -3.46 -23.22 -32.67
CA LEU A 334 -3.14 -21.85 -32.22
C LEU A 334 -4.37 -20.94 -32.08
N SER A 335 -5.50 -21.30 -32.69
CA SER A 335 -6.76 -20.57 -32.63
C SER A 335 -7.51 -20.67 -31.29
N ASN A 336 -7.05 -21.51 -30.35
CA ASN A 336 -7.73 -21.70 -29.08
C ASN A 336 -6.79 -21.87 -27.88
N VAL A 337 -5.56 -21.30 -27.92
CA VAL A 337 -4.63 -21.36 -26.79
C VAL A 337 -4.75 -20.13 -25.89
N ASN A 338 -4.86 -20.37 -24.59
CA ASN A 338 -4.84 -19.33 -23.56
C ASN A 338 -3.68 -19.53 -22.58
N LEU A 339 -3.21 -18.42 -22.04
CA LEU A 339 -2.26 -18.34 -20.94
C LEU A 339 -3.00 -17.82 -19.71
N GLN A 340 -3.08 -18.63 -18.65
CA GLN A 340 -3.56 -18.17 -17.34
C GLN A 340 -2.38 -17.80 -16.45
N ILE A 341 -2.48 -16.61 -15.85
CA ILE A 341 -1.52 -16.07 -14.90
C ILE A 341 -2.29 -15.65 -13.65
N ASP A 342 -2.10 -16.41 -12.58
CA ASP A 342 -2.64 -16.07 -11.27
C ASP A 342 -1.62 -15.22 -10.51
N THR A 343 -1.98 -13.99 -10.19
CA THR A 343 -1.11 -13.07 -9.43
C THR A 343 -1.75 -12.73 -8.08
N GLN A 344 -0.95 -12.63 -7.03
CA GLN A 344 -1.44 -12.24 -5.70
C GLN A 344 -1.50 -10.72 -5.50
N ASN A 345 -0.88 -9.95 -6.39
CA ASN A 345 -0.76 -8.50 -6.31
C ASN A 345 -0.74 -7.90 -7.72
N LYS A 346 -1.04 -6.60 -7.83
CA LYS A 346 -0.85 -5.87 -9.09
C LYS A 346 0.62 -5.91 -9.49
N VAL A 347 0.92 -6.38 -10.68
CA VAL A 347 2.31 -6.63 -11.09
C VAL A 347 2.50 -6.45 -12.60
N SER A 348 3.56 -5.73 -12.97
CA SER A 348 3.94 -5.58 -14.38
C SER A 348 4.37 -6.92 -14.95
N SER A 349 3.85 -7.28 -16.13
CA SER A 349 4.13 -8.58 -16.72
C SER A 349 4.41 -8.47 -18.21
N THR A 350 5.27 -9.35 -18.72
CA THR A 350 5.57 -9.47 -20.15
C THR A 350 5.54 -10.92 -20.59
N LEU A 351 5.26 -11.14 -21.86
CA LEU A 351 5.17 -12.43 -22.52
C LEU A 351 6.18 -12.49 -23.68
N GLU A 352 6.85 -13.63 -23.83
CA GLU A 352 7.76 -13.95 -24.92
C GLU A 352 7.52 -15.41 -25.36
N ILE A 353 7.26 -15.63 -26.65
CA ILE A 353 7.16 -16.96 -27.25
C ILE A 353 8.49 -17.23 -27.97
N MET A 354 9.08 -18.40 -27.72
CA MET A 354 10.39 -18.80 -28.24
C MET A 354 10.33 -20.17 -28.91
N ASP A 355 11.23 -20.40 -29.85
CA ASP A 355 11.54 -21.77 -30.32
C ASP A 355 12.38 -22.54 -29.30
N LEU A 356 12.70 -23.80 -29.63
CA LEU A 356 13.55 -24.67 -28.79
C LEU A 356 15.02 -24.25 -28.75
N ASN A 357 15.46 -23.40 -29.67
CA ASN A 357 16.81 -22.83 -29.70
C ASN A 357 16.90 -21.53 -28.89
N GLY A 358 15.79 -21.10 -28.26
CA GLY A 358 15.72 -19.87 -27.47
C GLY A 358 15.57 -18.60 -28.32
N ARG A 359 15.33 -18.71 -29.63
CA ARG A 359 15.05 -17.57 -30.49
C ARG A 359 13.65 -17.05 -30.18
N SER A 360 13.56 -15.75 -29.87
CA SER A 360 12.27 -15.07 -29.70
C SER A 360 11.50 -15.01 -31.02
N ILE A 361 10.29 -15.56 -31.02
CA ILE A 361 9.33 -15.53 -32.14
C ILE A 361 8.36 -14.36 -31.98
N ALA A 362 7.84 -14.16 -30.77
CA ALA A 362 6.88 -13.09 -30.48
C ALA A 362 7.05 -12.52 -29.07
N LYS A 363 6.71 -11.24 -28.89
CA LYS A 363 6.73 -10.55 -27.59
C LYS A 363 5.49 -9.71 -27.41
N LYS A 364 5.00 -9.64 -26.17
CA LYS A 364 3.91 -8.75 -25.79
C LYS A 364 4.10 -8.20 -24.38
N ASP A 365 3.91 -6.90 -24.25
CA ASP A 365 3.74 -6.27 -22.95
C ASP A 365 2.30 -6.51 -22.46
N LEU A 366 2.17 -7.11 -21.29
CA LEU A 366 0.87 -7.37 -20.66
C LEU A 366 0.48 -6.24 -19.71
N GLY A 367 1.36 -5.26 -19.51
CA GLY A 367 1.16 -4.16 -18.58
C GLY A 367 1.02 -4.64 -17.14
N ILE A 368 0.25 -3.90 -16.35
CA ILE A 368 0.00 -4.23 -14.94
C ILE A 368 -1.17 -5.21 -14.85
N LEU A 369 -0.87 -6.49 -14.60
CA LEU A 369 -1.87 -7.49 -14.29
C LEU A 369 -2.52 -7.20 -12.94
N ARG A 370 -3.81 -7.50 -12.81
CA ARG A 370 -4.54 -7.34 -11.53
C ARG A 370 -4.34 -8.60 -10.69
N SER A 371 -4.46 -8.45 -9.37
CA SER A 371 -4.54 -9.60 -8.46
C SER A 371 -5.71 -10.51 -8.85
N GLY A 372 -5.49 -11.82 -8.80
CA GLY A 372 -6.43 -12.85 -9.27
C GLY A 372 -5.96 -13.53 -10.56
N ALA A 373 -6.86 -14.30 -11.16
CA ALA A 373 -6.63 -14.98 -12.43
C ALA A 373 -6.73 -14.00 -13.60
N ASN A 374 -5.70 -13.96 -14.44
CA ASN A 374 -5.68 -13.19 -15.68
C ASN A 374 -5.53 -14.18 -16.83
N THR A 375 -6.47 -14.19 -17.77
CA THR A 375 -6.43 -15.03 -18.97
C THR A 375 -6.05 -14.19 -20.17
N ILE A 376 -5.01 -14.62 -20.88
CA ILE A 376 -4.49 -13.95 -22.08
C ILE A 376 -4.64 -14.93 -23.25
N SER A 377 -5.39 -14.52 -24.28
CA SER A 377 -5.47 -15.29 -25.51
C SER A 377 -4.16 -15.16 -26.28
N LEU A 378 -3.61 -16.29 -26.74
CA LEU A 378 -2.40 -16.33 -27.56
C LEU A 378 -2.72 -16.32 -29.07
N ASN A 379 -4.00 -16.27 -29.43
CA ASN A 379 -4.47 -16.31 -30.81
C ASN A 379 -3.94 -15.13 -31.66
N GLU A 380 -3.60 -14.02 -31.02
CA GLU A 380 -3.03 -12.84 -31.69
C GLU A 380 -1.66 -13.11 -32.34
N PHE A 381 -0.97 -14.18 -31.94
CA PHE A 381 0.32 -14.58 -32.50
C PHE A 381 0.20 -15.57 -33.67
N SER A 382 -1.02 -15.82 -34.16
CA SER A 382 -1.29 -16.78 -35.25
C SER A 382 -0.52 -16.53 -36.54
N ASN A 383 -0.14 -15.28 -36.80
CA ASN A 383 0.57 -14.90 -38.02
C ASN A 383 2.10 -15.09 -37.92
N VAL A 384 2.63 -15.29 -36.71
CA VAL A 384 4.09 -15.33 -36.46
C VAL A 384 4.55 -16.65 -35.82
N VAL A 385 3.66 -17.38 -35.15
CA VAL A 385 3.92 -18.72 -34.63
C VAL A 385 3.39 -19.74 -35.64
N GLY A 386 4.20 -20.75 -35.96
CA GLY A 386 3.82 -21.78 -36.92
C GLY A 386 2.59 -22.59 -36.47
N SER A 387 1.84 -23.15 -37.42
CA SER A 387 0.59 -23.87 -37.18
C SER A 387 0.76 -25.17 -36.38
N ALA A 388 1.95 -25.76 -36.35
CA ALA A 388 2.29 -26.93 -35.55
C ALA A 388 3.71 -26.82 -34.97
N GLY A 389 3.96 -27.50 -33.85
CA GLY A 389 5.28 -27.59 -33.22
C GLY A 389 5.29 -27.34 -31.71
N LEU A 390 6.46 -27.54 -31.10
CA LEU A 390 6.70 -27.26 -29.68
C LEU A 390 7.35 -25.88 -29.51
N TYR A 391 6.73 -25.05 -28.69
CA TYR A 391 7.18 -23.70 -28.37
C TYR A 391 7.35 -23.51 -26.86
N LEU A 392 8.17 -22.54 -26.48
CA LEU A 392 8.36 -22.13 -25.09
C LEU A 392 7.71 -20.77 -24.86
N VAL A 393 6.81 -20.70 -23.88
CA VAL A 393 6.13 -19.49 -23.44
C VAL A 393 6.80 -18.99 -22.16
N LYS A 394 7.61 -17.96 -22.31
CA LYS A 394 8.30 -17.28 -21.21
C LYS A 394 7.49 -16.08 -20.75
N VAL A 395 7.13 -16.10 -19.48
CA VAL A 395 6.32 -15.07 -18.83
C VAL A 395 7.15 -14.44 -17.73
N LYS A 396 7.35 -13.13 -17.79
CA LYS A 396 7.93 -12.35 -16.71
C LYS A 396 6.80 -11.70 -15.93
N VAL A 397 6.75 -11.91 -14.63
CA VAL A 397 5.77 -11.33 -13.70
C VAL A 397 6.57 -10.63 -12.60
N GLY A 398 6.71 -9.31 -12.71
CA GLY A 398 7.60 -8.52 -11.88
C GLY A 398 9.05 -8.96 -12.09
N ASN A 399 9.68 -9.46 -11.02
CA ASN A 399 11.05 -9.98 -11.06
C ASN A 399 11.13 -11.49 -11.35
N LYS A 400 10.00 -12.20 -11.38
CA LYS A 400 9.97 -13.65 -11.61
C LYS A 400 9.83 -13.94 -13.09
N THR A 401 10.57 -14.93 -13.59
CA THR A 401 10.40 -15.45 -14.94
C THR A 401 9.99 -16.92 -14.85
N VAL A 402 8.95 -17.31 -15.58
CA VAL A 402 8.48 -18.69 -15.67
C VAL A 402 8.39 -19.07 -17.14
N VAL A 403 8.84 -20.27 -17.47
CA VAL A 403 8.76 -20.82 -18.83
C VAL A 403 7.81 -22.01 -18.82
N LYS A 404 6.85 -22.03 -19.74
CA LYS A 404 5.92 -23.14 -19.96
C LYS A 404 6.01 -23.65 -21.39
N GLN A 405 5.75 -24.92 -21.59
CA GLN A 405 5.65 -25.50 -22.93
C GLN A 405 4.28 -25.18 -23.53
N MET A 406 4.24 -24.97 -24.84
CA MET A 406 3.04 -24.85 -25.66
C MET A 406 3.20 -25.77 -26.86
N ILE A 407 2.32 -26.76 -26.98
CA ILE A 407 2.34 -27.75 -28.06
C ILE A 407 1.19 -27.42 -29.02
N LEU A 408 1.55 -27.11 -30.27
CA LEU A 408 0.62 -26.86 -31.35
C LEU A 408 0.52 -28.09 -32.27
N LYS A 409 -0.70 -28.54 -32.56
CA LYS A 409 -1.00 -29.70 -33.41
C LYS A 409 -1.61 -29.31 -34.74
#